data_AF-C6XR84-F1
#
_entry.id   AF-C6XR84-F1
#
_cell.length_a   1.000
_cell.length_b   1.000
_cell.length_c   1.000
_cell.angle_alpha   90.00
_cell.angle_beta   90.00
_cell.angle_gamma   90.00
#
_symmetry.space_group_name_H-M   'P 1'
#
loop_
_entity.id
_entity.type
_entity.pdbx_description
1 polymer ?
#
loop_
_entity_poly.entity_id
_entity_poly.type
_entity_poly.pdbx_seq_one_letter_code
_entity_poly.pdbx_strand_id
1 'polypeptide(L)'
;MSTIKPASLVSGLVFMALIFSPAALAQTGNDAINPLIFRLAVFVLAAFIGYYVVWAVTPALHTPLMSVTNAISAVVVVGAIVAAAASSLGTSDPEIVQKVWTAKWLGAGAVALACVNIFGGFMVTNRMLAMYKKKERPAAEKSASSSSN
;
A
#
# COMPACT_ATOMS: atom_id res chain seq x y z
N MET A 1 -27.45 -26.45 -2.84
CA MET A 1 -27.73 -25.05 -2.46
C MET A 1 -27.21 -24.86 -1.02
N SER A 2 -25.93 -24.53 -0.88
CA SER A 2 -25.23 -24.52 0.43
C SER A 2 -25.63 -23.28 1.22
N THR A 3 -26.30 -23.52 2.35
CA THR A 3 -26.73 -22.50 3.32
C THR A 3 -25.51 -21.93 4.04
N ILE A 4 -25.01 -20.77 3.60
CA ILE A 4 -24.01 -20.00 4.34
C ILE A 4 -24.65 -19.60 5.68
N LYS A 5 -24.17 -20.18 6.78
CA LYS A 5 -24.62 -19.82 8.13
C LYS A 5 -24.31 -18.34 8.36
N PRO A 6 -25.27 -17.53 8.83
CA PRO A 6 -25.06 -16.10 9.08
C PRO A 6 -23.93 -15.84 10.09
N ALA A 7 -23.61 -16.81 10.95
CA ALA A 7 -22.48 -16.75 11.88
C ALA A 7 -21.10 -16.62 11.17
N SER A 8 -20.91 -17.24 10.00
CA SER A 8 -19.62 -17.15 9.27
C SER A 8 -19.43 -15.80 8.59
N LEU A 9 -20.53 -15.19 8.13
CA LEU A 9 -20.53 -13.90 7.46
C LEU A 9 -20.40 -12.76 8.47
N VAL A 10 -21.08 -12.87 9.63
CA VAL A 10 -20.94 -11.91 10.73
C VAL A 10 -19.54 -11.99 11.34
N SER A 11 -18.98 -13.18 11.55
CA SER A 11 -17.59 -13.30 12.05
C SER A 11 -16.56 -12.76 11.07
N GLY A 12 -16.75 -12.96 9.76
CA GLY A 12 -15.88 -12.40 8.73
C GLY A 12 -15.99 -10.87 8.63
N LEU A 13 -17.21 -10.33 8.75
CA LEU A 13 -17.46 -8.90 8.75
C LEU A 13 -16.89 -8.21 10.01
N VAL A 14 -16.99 -8.85 11.17
CA VAL A 14 -16.39 -8.38 12.43
C VAL A 14 -14.86 -8.43 12.36
N PHE A 15 -14.28 -9.48 11.80
CA PHE A 15 -12.83 -9.59 11.61
C PHE A 15 -12.30 -8.54 10.63
N MET A 16 -13.03 -8.28 9.53
CA MET A 16 -12.74 -7.16 8.61
C MET A 16 -12.89 -5.79 9.27
N ALA A 17 -13.93 -5.59 10.09
CA ALA A 17 -14.17 -4.33 10.79
C ALA A 17 -13.10 -4.02 11.85
N LEU A 18 -12.57 -5.04 12.53
CA LEU A 18 -11.49 -4.89 13.51
C LEU A 18 -10.15 -4.49 12.86
N ILE A 19 -9.89 -4.91 11.63
CA ILE A 19 -8.65 -4.58 10.91
C ILE A 19 -8.74 -3.18 10.27
N PHE A 20 -9.93 -2.75 9.83
CA PHE A 20 -10.12 -1.49 9.09
C PHE A 20 -10.55 -0.30 9.96
N SER A 21 -10.94 -0.53 11.22
CA SER A 21 -11.23 0.52 12.19
C SER A 21 -10.11 0.60 13.23
N PRO A 22 -9.05 1.40 12.98
CA PRO A 22 -8.05 1.68 14.02
C PRO A 22 -8.66 2.36 15.25
N ALA A 23 -9.86 2.95 15.12
CA ALA A 23 -10.65 3.45 16.24
C ALA A 23 -11.21 2.31 17.12
N ALA A 24 -11.62 1.17 16.55
CA ALA A 24 -12.10 0.03 17.33
C ALA A 24 -10.99 -0.64 18.16
N LEU A 25 -9.75 -0.66 17.65
CA LEU A 25 -8.59 -1.11 18.41
C LEU A 25 -8.14 -0.05 19.45
N ALA A 26 -8.27 1.24 19.13
CA ALA A 26 -7.91 2.34 20.02
C ALA A 26 -8.90 2.51 21.20
N GLN A 27 -10.15 2.10 21.04
CA GLN A 27 -11.20 2.32 22.04
C GLN A 27 -11.23 1.27 23.17
N THR A 28 -10.22 0.38 23.22
CA THR A 28 -10.01 -0.56 24.35
C THR A 28 -8.89 -0.11 25.29
N GLY A 29 -8.28 1.06 25.07
CA GLY A 29 -7.28 1.62 25.97
C GLY A 29 -7.92 2.55 26.99
N ASN A 30 -7.96 2.14 28.26
CA ASN A 30 -8.21 2.99 29.41
C ASN A 30 -7.53 4.37 29.23
N ASP A 31 -8.16 5.46 29.69
CA ASP A 31 -7.63 6.84 29.70
C ASP A 31 -6.24 7.02 30.38
N ALA A 32 -5.62 5.92 30.84
CA ALA A 32 -4.31 5.85 31.46
C ALA A 32 -3.13 5.76 30.47
N ILE A 33 -3.33 5.35 29.20
CA ILE A 33 -2.23 5.20 28.24
C ILE A 33 -2.18 6.40 27.30
N ASN A 34 -1.08 7.15 27.38
CA ASN A 34 -0.81 8.27 26.48
C ASN A 34 -0.89 7.80 25.00
N PRO A 35 -1.69 8.47 24.14
CA PRO A 35 -1.85 8.07 22.74
C PRO A 35 -0.54 8.12 21.94
N LEU A 36 0.42 8.96 22.37
CA LEU A 36 1.77 8.97 21.83
C LEU A 36 2.49 7.63 22.11
N ILE A 37 2.50 7.19 23.39
CA ILE A 37 3.14 5.93 23.80
C ILE A 37 2.54 4.75 23.03
N PHE A 38 1.22 4.73 22.86
CA PHE A 38 0.55 3.69 22.08
C PHE A 38 0.98 3.70 20.60
N ARG A 39 0.96 4.86 19.93
CA ARG A 39 1.40 4.99 18.53
C ARG A 39 2.88 4.64 18.35
N LEU A 40 3.72 5.01 19.31
CA LEU A 40 5.15 4.71 19.30
C LEU A 40 5.40 3.21 19.52
N ALA A 41 4.64 2.55 20.40
CA ALA A 41 4.70 1.10 20.56
C ALA A 41 4.33 0.36 19.27
N VAL A 42 3.24 0.78 18.59
CA VAL A 42 2.85 0.21 17.29
C VAL A 42 3.93 0.46 16.23
N PHE A 43 4.52 1.65 16.19
CA PHE A 43 5.61 1.98 15.26
C PHE A 43 6.84 1.09 15.45
N VAL A 44 7.30 0.91 16.68
CA VAL A 44 8.45 0.06 17.00
C VAL A 44 8.15 -1.41 16.64
N LEU A 45 6.97 -1.90 16.99
CA LEU A 45 6.56 -3.28 16.67
C LEU A 45 6.47 -3.51 15.15
N ALA A 46 5.92 -2.54 14.41
CA ALA A 46 5.87 -2.58 12.94
C ALA A 46 7.28 -2.57 12.32
N ALA A 47 8.23 -1.80 12.87
CA ALA A 47 9.62 -1.79 12.40
C ALA A 47 10.31 -3.15 12.59
N PHE A 48 10.10 -3.81 13.75
CA PHE A 48 10.60 -5.17 13.97
C PHE A 48 10.05 -6.16 12.94
N ILE A 49 8.74 -6.14 12.70
CA ILE A 49 8.11 -7.00 11.71
C ILE A 49 8.67 -6.72 10.31
N GLY A 50 8.81 -5.44 9.94
CA GLY A 50 9.37 -5.03 8.66
C GLY A 50 10.81 -5.54 8.44
N TYR A 51 11.65 -5.48 9.47
CA TYR A 51 13.02 -6.01 9.41
C TYR A 51 13.03 -7.51 9.10
N TYR A 52 12.26 -8.31 9.83
CA TYR A 52 12.18 -9.76 9.62
C TYR A 52 11.61 -10.13 8.24
N VAL A 53 10.62 -9.38 7.74
CA VAL A 53 10.02 -9.62 6.42
C VAL A 53 11.01 -9.38 5.28
N VAL A 54 11.83 -8.32 5.36
CA VAL A 54 12.83 -8.03 4.32
C VAL A 54 14.01 -9.00 4.37
N TRP A 55 14.42 -9.46 5.55
CA TRP A 55 15.52 -10.43 5.69
C TRP A 55 15.19 -11.83 5.16
N ALA A 56 13.91 -12.18 5.01
CA ALA A 56 13.47 -13.50 4.56
C ALA A 56 13.50 -13.69 3.02
N VAL A 57 14.07 -12.76 2.26
CA VAL A 57 14.07 -12.79 0.78
C VAL A 57 15.34 -13.41 0.19
N THR A 58 15.20 -14.12 -0.92
CA THR A 58 16.34 -14.73 -1.61
C THR A 58 17.19 -13.66 -2.34
N PRO A 59 18.53 -13.82 -2.44
CA PRO A 59 19.43 -12.76 -2.94
C PRO A 59 19.16 -12.27 -4.37
N ALA A 60 18.53 -13.11 -5.22
CA ALA A 60 18.13 -12.74 -6.58
C ALA A 60 17.01 -11.68 -6.63
N LEU A 61 16.34 -11.44 -5.51
CA LEU A 61 15.18 -10.54 -5.41
C LEU A 61 15.48 -9.17 -4.79
N HIS A 62 16.72 -8.84 -4.40
CA HIS A 62 17.00 -7.51 -3.83
C HIS A 62 16.66 -6.37 -4.80
N THR A 63 16.86 -6.56 -6.10
CA THR A 63 16.52 -5.56 -7.13
C THR A 63 14.99 -5.43 -7.34
N PRO A 64 14.22 -6.52 -7.47
CA PRO A 64 12.75 -6.47 -7.40
C PRO A 64 12.21 -5.89 -6.08
N LEU A 65 12.84 -6.23 -4.96
CA LEU A 65 12.42 -5.79 -3.63
C LEU A 65 12.60 -4.29 -3.47
N MET A 66 13.67 -3.71 -4.02
CA MET A 66 13.86 -2.26 -4.08
C MET A 66 12.69 -1.56 -4.80
N SER A 67 12.19 -2.17 -5.88
CA SER A 67 11.03 -1.65 -6.61
C SER A 67 9.72 -1.81 -5.82
N VAL A 68 9.54 -2.93 -5.13
CA VAL A 68 8.37 -3.16 -4.26
C VAL A 68 8.34 -2.18 -3.09
N THR A 69 9.48 -1.91 -2.45
CA THR A 69 9.53 -0.91 -1.37
C THR A 69 9.23 0.50 -1.86
N ASN A 70 9.57 0.82 -3.12
CA ASN A 70 9.16 2.08 -3.74
C ASN A 70 7.64 2.16 -3.89
N ALA A 71 6.98 1.08 -4.35
CA ALA A 71 5.52 1.04 -4.46
C ALA A 71 4.81 1.09 -3.09
N ILE A 72 5.36 0.43 -2.06
CA ILE A 72 4.79 0.46 -0.69
C ILE A 72 4.85 1.87 -0.09
N SER A 73 5.87 2.66 -0.43
CA SER A 73 5.99 4.06 0.03
C SER A 73 4.82 4.94 -0.40
N ALA A 74 4.06 4.51 -1.41
CA ALA A 74 2.90 5.24 -1.90
C ALA A 74 1.70 5.26 -0.93
N VAL A 75 1.80 4.60 0.24
CA VAL A 75 0.83 4.72 1.35
C VAL A 75 0.57 6.17 1.78
N VAL A 76 1.49 7.10 1.46
CA VAL A 76 1.34 8.55 1.63
C VAL A 76 0.04 9.08 0.99
N VAL A 77 -0.53 8.40 -0.02
CA VAL A 77 -1.83 8.75 -0.61
C VAL A 77 -2.96 8.84 0.44
N VAL A 78 -2.92 8.02 1.49
CA VAL A 78 -3.91 8.06 2.58
C VAL A 78 -3.84 9.41 3.30
N GLY A 79 -2.62 9.88 3.59
CA GLY A 79 -2.40 11.20 4.18
C GLY A 79 -2.81 12.34 3.25
N ALA A 80 -2.55 12.20 1.94
CA ALA A 80 -2.92 13.20 0.94
C ALA A 80 -4.45 13.33 0.79
N ILE A 81 -5.19 12.21 0.79
CA ILE A 81 -6.66 12.22 0.75
C ILE A 81 -7.23 12.86 2.02
N VAL A 82 -6.69 12.54 3.20
CA VAL A 82 -7.12 13.15 4.46
C VAL A 82 -6.84 14.66 4.47
N ALA A 83 -5.68 15.11 3.99
CA ALA A 83 -5.36 16.53 3.88
C ALA A 83 -6.26 17.25 2.86
N ALA A 84 -6.52 16.64 1.71
CA ALA A 84 -7.44 17.17 0.71
C ALA A 84 -8.89 17.25 1.24
N ALA A 85 -9.34 16.24 2.00
CA ALA A 85 -10.66 16.22 2.62
C ALA A 85 -10.80 17.22 3.77
N ALA A 86 -9.75 17.40 4.58
CA ALA A 86 -9.73 18.37 5.69
C ALA A 86 -9.91 19.81 5.20
N SER A 87 -9.43 20.14 4.00
CA SER A 87 -9.62 21.46 3.37
C SER A 87 -11.06 21.75 2.88
N SER A 88 -11.98 20.79 3.01
CA SER A 88 -13.41 20.99 2.74
C SER A 88 -14.27 21.13 4.00
N LEU A 89 -13.72 20.94 5.20
CA LEU A 89 -14.43 21.24 6.45
C LEU A 89 -14.48 22.77 6.62
N GLY A 90 -15.59 23.34 6.14
CA GLY A 90 -15.86 24.78 6.13
C GLY A 90 -15.76 25.39 7.51
N THR A 91 -14.65 26.09 7.75
CA THR A 91 -14.54 27.07 8.84
C THR A 91 -14.92 28.43 8.25
N SER A 92 -15.93 29.06 8.83
CA SER A 92 -16.55 30.32 8.36
C SER A 92 -15.70 31.57 8.60
N ASP A 93 -14.47 31.41 9.07
CA ASP A 93 -13.59 32.52 9.42
C ASP A 93 -12.87 33.06 8.17
N PRO A 94 -13.01 34.35 7.83
CA PRO A 94 -12.47 34.92 6.60
C PRO A 94 -10.93 34.86 6.49
N GLU A 95 -10.22 34.80 7.62
CA GLU A 95 -8.75 34.60 7.62
C GLU A 95 -8.35 33.15 7.29
N ILE A 96 -9.23 32.18 7.59
CA ILE A 96 -9.04 30.76 7.28
C ILE A 96 -9.37 30.50 5.80
N VAL A 97 -10.34 31.21 5.22
CA VAL A 97 -10.76 31.04 3.81
C VAL A 97 -9.59 31.27 2.83
N GLN A 98 -8.70 32.23 3.05
CA GLN A 98 -7.52 32.43 2.19
C GLN A 98 -6.51 31.26 2.30
N LYS A 99 -6.36 30.68 3.50
CA LYS A 99 -5.52 29.49 3.76
C LYS A 99 -6.15 28.22 3.18
N VAL A 100 -7.48 28.17 3.04
CA VAL A 100 -8.19 27.05 2.42
C VAL A 100 -7.87 26.94 0.94
N TRP A 101 -7.78 28.03 0.18
CA TRP A 101 -7.42 27.96 -1.24
C TRP A 101 -6.02 27.39 -1.48
N THR A 102 -5.04 27.80 -0.67
CA THR A 102 -3.68 27.24 -0.72
C THR A 102 -3.67 25.78 -0.27
N ALA A 103 -4.39 25.43 0.80
CA ALA A 103 -4.52 24.04 1.25
C ALA A 103 -5.20 23.13 0.22
N LYS A 104 -6.19 23.61 -0.54
CA LYS A 104 -6.85 22.85 -1.61
C LYS A 104 -5.90 22.55 -2.76
N TRP A 105 -5.13 23.54 -3.22
CA TRP A 105 -4.12 23.34 -4.26
C TRP A 105 -2.97 22.44 -3.77
N LEU A 106 -2.55 22.60 -2.53
CA LEU A 106 -1.49 21.77 -1.93
C LEU A 106 -1.96 20.33 -1.72
N GLY A 107 -3.20 20.12 -1.27
CA GLY A 107 -3.82 18.81 -1.12
C GLY A 107 -4.04 18.12 -2.47
N ALA A 108 -4.54 18.86 -3.48
CA ALA A 108 -4.64 18.36 -4.85
C ALA A 108 -3.26 18.01 -5.43
N GLY A 109 -2.25 18.84 -5.21
CA GLY A 109 -0.85 18.58 -5.57
C GLY A 109 -0.28 17.36 -4.86
N ALA A 110 -0.56 17.18 -3.57
CA ALA A 110 -0.14 16.03 -2.79
C ALA A 110 -0.75 14.73 -3.32
N VAL A 111 -2.04 14.72 -3.69
CA VAL A 111 -2.69 13.57 -4.33
C VAL A 111 -2.06 13.29 -5.69
N ALA A 112 -1.79 14.30 -6.51
CA ALA A 112 -1.13 14.14 -7.80
C ALA A 112 0.28 13.51 -7.67
N LEU A 113 1.08 13.98 -6.71
CA LEU A 113 2.41 13.41 -6.42
C LEU A 113 2.32 11.98 -5.86
N ALA A 114 1.33 11.69 -5.02
CA ALA A 114 1.09 10.34 -4.52
C ALA A 114 0.75 9.38 -5.68
N CYS A 115 -0.07 9.80 -6.65
CA CYS A 115 -0.37 9.01 -7.84
C CYS A 115 0.89 8.65 -8.63
N VAL A 116 1.82 9.58 -8.81
CA VAL A 116 3.11 9.30 -9.50
C VAL A 116 3.89 8.20 -8.77
N ASN A 117 3.90 8.20 -7.44
CA ASN A 117 4.59 7.18 -6.65
C ASN A 117 3.91 5.79 -6.80
N ILE A 118 2.57 5.74 -6.80
CA ILE A 118 1.80 4.52 -7.09
C ILE A 118 2.12 4.00 -8.49
N PHE A 119 1.81 4.79 -9.52
CA PHE A 119 1.91 4.33 -10.91
C PHE A 119 3.37 4.11 -11.36
N GLY A 120 4.29 4.96 -10.91
CA GLY A 120 5.72 4.83 -11.19
C GLY A 120 6.33 3.59 -10.52
N GLY A 121 5.95 3.30 -9.27
CA GLY A 121 6.36 2.09 -8.56
C GLY A 121 5.97 0.82 -9.32
N PHE A 122 4.69 0.67 -9.66
CA PHE A 122 4.18 -0.54 -10.33
C PHE A 122 4.66 -0.69 -11.79
N MET A 123 4.83 0.40 -12.53
CA MET A 123 5.35 0.34 -13.90
C MET A 123 6.80 -0.17 -13.95
N VAL A 124 7.65 0.30 -13.02
CA VAL A 124 9.05 -0.15 -12.95
C VAL A 124 9.13 -1.59 -12.46
N THR A 125 8.34 -1.99 -11.45
CA THR A 125 8.31 -3.38 -10.97
C THR A 125 7.89 -4.33 -12.10
N ASN A 126 6.87 -3.98 -12.87
CA ASN A 126 6.39 -4.81 -13.98
C ASN A 126 7.45 -4.96 -15.09
N ARG A 127 8.21 -3.90 -15.39
CA ARG A 127 9.34 -3.98 -16.34
C ARG A 127 10.48 -4.88 -15.83
N MET A 128 10.75 -4.87 -14.52
CA MET A 128 11.77 -5.73 -13.91
C MET A 128 11.33 -7.20 -13.85
N LEU A 129 10.05 -7.48 -13.56
CA LEU A 129 9.51 -8.84 -13.54
C LEU A 129 9.27 -9.42 -14.95
N ALA A 130 9.02 -8.56 -15.95
CA ALA A 130 8.93 -8.96 -17.34
C ALA A 130 10.25 -9.54 -17.89
N MET A 131 11.40 -9.18 -17.30
CA MET A 131 12.71 -9.75 -17.67
C MET A 131 12.98 -11.13 -17.03
N TYR A 132 12.21 -11.52 -16.01
CA TYR A 132 12.24 -12.86 -15.43
C TYR A 132 11.24 -13.83 -16.07
N LYS A 133 10.30 -13.33 -16.90
CA LYS A 133 9.57 -14.19 -17.82
C LYS A 133 10.55 -14.66 -18.89
N LYS A 134 10.95 -15.94 -18.79
CA LYS A 134 11.64 -16.68 -19.82
C LYS A 134 10.99 -16.33 -21.16
N LYS A 135 11.72 -15.63 -22.03
CA LYS A 135 11.41 -15.56 -23.47
C LYS A 135 11.02 -16.99 -23.84
N GLU A 136 9.78 -17.19 -24.28
CA GLU A 136 9.40 -18.44 -24.91
C GLU A 136 10.52 -18.74 -25.90
N ARG A 137 11.26 -19.82 -25.63
CA ARG A 137 12.26 -20.30 -26.58
C ARG A 137 11.41 -20.58 -27.83
N PRO A 138 11.58 -19.83 -28.93
CA PRO A 138 10.84 -20.14 -30.14
C PRO A 138 11.21 -21.59 -30.46
N ALA A 139 10.19 -22.42 -30.65
CA ALA A 139 10.29 -23.85 -30.84
C ALA A 139 11.54 -24.22 -31.65
N ALA A 140 12.56 -24.71 -30.95
CA ALA A 140 13.71 -25.33 -31.56
C ALA A 140 13.28 -26.75 -31.91
N GLU A 141 12.66 -26.93 -33.08
CA GLU A 141 12.85 -28.11 -33.94
C GLU A 141 12.05 -27.97 -35.25
N LYS A 142 12.55 -27.12 -36.14
CA LYS A 142 12.42 -27.38 -37.59
C LYS A 142 13.80 -27.56 -38.22
N SER A 143 14.67 -28.22 -37.47
CA SER A 143 15.95 -28.76 -37.92
C SER A 143 16.02 -30.24 -37.52
N ALA A 144 14.99 -31.00 -37.91
CA ALA A 144 15.24 -32.36 -38.32
C ALA A 144 16.09 -32.25 -39.60
N SER A 145 17.40 -32.49 -39.40
CA SER A 145 18.34 -33.01 -40.39
C SER A 145 17.68 -33.37 -41.73
N SER A 146 18.03 -32.79 -42.86
CA SER A 146 19.27 -33.18 -43.55
C SER A 146 19.63 -34.65 -43.32
N SER A 147 18.71 -35.58 -43.62
CA SER A 147 19.15 -36.87 -44.14
C SER A 147 19.67 -36.60 -45.54
N SER A 148 21.00 -36.54 -45.64
CA SER A 148 21.75 -36.62 -46.88
C SER A 148 21.61 -38.03 -47.46
N ASN A 149 21.54 -38.09 -48.80
CA ASN A 149 21.55 -39.25 -49.71
C ASN A 149 20.21 -39.95 -49.95
#